data_AF-A0A374CDA4-F1
#
_entry.id   AF-A0A374CDA4-F1
#
_cell.length_a   1.000
_cell.length_b   1.000
_cell.length_c   1.000
_cell.angle_alpha   90.00
_cell.angle_beta   90.00
_cell.angle_gamma   90.00
#
_symmetry.space_group_name_H-M   'P 1'
#
loop_
_entity.id
_entity.type
_entity.pdbx_description
1 polymer ?
#
loop_
_entity_poly.entity_id
_entity_poly.type
_entity_poly.pdbx_seq_one_letter_code
_entity_poly.pdbx_strand_id
1 'polypeptide(L)'
;MKVPDFKRFVIVTQDNVNLRRTPSVNGGKLMQWESDDGSFDTYCKIYYADTEASLYRPNSRTGARVSAYHPLKDAVLPVNPNQLEPQNGWYQVGVTAQAYAGNPDKANAKLAWVKSDFCKVIDVDLNANPSRFTFPRYVYFDTEREENVPGPNVTKGEGVRRTNGVYTNLTYFVSPSPDGNSVLVTVPILSEHFLYVARVSMEVTYDSEQKASVELHEEEDDMGEGLPYLRLTTNTDNQKAKVAADYVMKMYDGLFGKVVKCLFPDSKIPTDEVYFMTTEGQCLSFGYDPNISGVIPAKNRGMSLQLTIKSSSIGVNSTK
;
A
#
# COMPACT_ATOMS: atom_id res chain seq x y z
N MET A 1 12.26 -7.94 2.03
CA MET A 1 10.84 -7.71 2.34
C MET A 1 10.07 -8.98 2.05
N LYS A 2 9.25 -9.47 2.98
CA LYS A 2 8.47 -10.69 2.72
C LYS A 2 7.45 -10.41 1.63
N VAL A 3 7.47 -11.22 0.57
CA VAL A 3 6.52 -11.14 -0.53
C VAL A 3 5.44 -12.19 -0.25
N PRO A 4 4.15 -11.86 -0.39
CA PRO A 4 3.09 -12.84 -0.22
C PRO A 4 3.20 -13.94 -1.27
N ASP A 5 3.02 -15.20 -0.85
CA ASP A 5 2.97 -16.36 -1.75
C ASP A 5 1.53 -16.68 -2.17
N PHE A 6 0.72 -15.64 -2.39
CA PHE A 6 -0.68 -15.79 -2.74
C PHE A 6 -0.81 -16.32 -4.17
N LYS A 7 -1.59 -17.39 -4.33
CA LYS A 7 -1.86 -18.04 -5.63
C LYS A 7 -3.34 -17.96 -6.01
N ARG A 8 -4.18 -17.65 -5.03
CA ARG A 8 -5.64 -17.62 -5.13
C ARG A 8 -6.16 -16.51 -4.23
N PHE A 9 -7.20 -15.85 -4.70
CA PHE A 9 -7.98 -14.89 -3.95
C PHE A 9 -9.46 -15.26 -4.02
N VAL A 10 -10.24 -14.64 -3.17
CA VAL A 10 -11.70 -14.59 -3.32
C VAL A 10 -12.15 -13.14 -3.42
N ILE A 11 -13.14 -12.89 -4.27
CA ILE A 11 -13.84 -11.61 -4.36
C ILE A 11 -15.15 -11.76 -3.60
N VAL A 12 -15.36 -10.93 -2.60
CA VAL A 12 -16.62 -10.90 -1.83
C VAL A 12 -17.75 -10.38 -2.73
N THR A 13 -18.87 -11.10 -2.81
CA THR A 13 -19.95 -10.76 -3.76
C THR A 13 -21.13 -10.05 -3.11
N GLN A 14 -21.16 -9.95 -1.78
CA GLN A 14 -22.28 -9.42 -0.99
C GLN A 14 -21.76 -8.59 0.19
N ASP A 15 -22.58 -7.64 0.66
CA ASP A 15 -22.30 -6.91 1.90
C ASP A 15 -22.64 -7.76 3.14
N ASN A 16 -22.13 -7.34 4.30
CA ASN A 16 -22.41 -7.95 5.61
C ASN A 16 -22.03 -9.44 5.72
N VAL A 17 -21.03 -9.87 4.95
CA VAL A 17 -20.52 -11.24 4.97
C VAL A 17 -19.81 -11.51 6.30
N ASN A 18 -20.23 -12.56 6.99
CA ASN A 18 -19.64 -12.94 8.28
C ASN A 18 -18.44 -13.84 8.04
N LEU A 19 -17.26 -13.39 8.47
CA LEU A 19 -16.07 -14.23 8.54
C LEU A 19 -16.04 -15.00 9.86
N ARG A 20 -15.47 -16.20 9.85
CA ARG A 20 -15.52 -17.15 10.98
C ARG A 20 -14.14 -17.69 11.36
N ARG A 21 -13.94 -18.07 12.61
CA ARG A 21 -12.70 -18.71 13.09
C ARG A 21 -12.49 -20.11 12.51
N THR A 22 -13.58 -20.82 12.27
CA THR A 22 -13.61 -22.21 11.76
C THR A 22 -14.52 -22.28 10.52
N PRO A 23 -14.38 -23.30 9.65
CA PRO A 23 -15.21 -23.48 8.45
C PRO A 23 -16.63 -23.98 8.80
N SER A 24 -17.36 -23.20 9.58
CA SER A 24 -18.69 -23.52 10.08
C SER A 24 -19.43 -22.26 10.52
N VAL A 25 -20.76 -22.25 10.33
CA VAL A 25 -21.64 -21.19 10.83
C VAL A 25 -21.65 -21.09 12.36
N ASN A 26 -21.26 -22.15 13.05
CA ASN A 26 -21.14 -22.21 14.51
C ASN A 26 -19.78 -21.71 15.02
N GLY A 27 -18.81 -21.48 14.14
CA GLY A 27 -17.53 -20.88 14.53
C GLY A 27 -17.71 -19.46 15.03
N GLY A 28 -16.84 -19.00 15.94
CA GLY A 28 -16.82 -17.62 16.37
C GLY A 28 -16.72 -16.66 15.19
N LYS A 29 -17.55 -15.62 15.19
CA LYS A 29 -17.46 -14.54 14.21
C LYS A 29 -16.16 -13.78 14.39
N LEU A 30 -15.60 -13.33 13.28
CA LEU A 30 -14.60 -12.28 13.33
C LEU A 30 -15.29 -10.96 13.65
N MET A 31 -14.81 -10.32 14.69
CA MET A 31 -15.30 -9.06 15.24
C MET A 31 -14.21 -8.01 15.10
N GLN A 32 -14.62 -6.75 15.15
CA GLN A 32 -13.75 -5.61 15.29
C GLN A 32 -14.13 -4.84 16.56
N TRP A 33 -13.12 -4.37 17.27
CA TRP A 33 -13.23 -3.47 18.40
C TRP A 33 -12.54 -2.16 18.04
N GLU A 34 -13.21 -1.05 18.32
CA GLU A 34 -12.68 0.30 18.14
C GLU A 34 -12.50 0.95 19.52
N SER A 35 -11.41 1.69 19.72
CA SER A 35 -11.07 2.32 21.01
C SER A 35 -12.04 3.41 21.46
N ASP A 36 -12.67 4.07 20.49
CA ASP A 36 -13.63 5.15 20.66
C ASP A 36 -14.63 5.18 19.48
N ASP A 37 -15.41 6.27 19.37
CA ASP A 37 -16.52 6.40 18.44
C ASP A 37 -16.12 6.92 17.03
N GLY A 38 -14.83 6.91 16.68
CA GLY A 38 -14.36 7.21 15.32
C GLY A 38 -13.57 8.52 15.19
N SER A 39 -12.83 8.91 16.22
CA SER A 39 -11.82 9.97 16.14
C SER A 39 -10.65 9.60 15.22
N PHE A 40 -9.80 10.57 14.85
CA PHE A 40 -8.57 10.32 14.08
C PHE A 40 -7.63 9.31 14.76
N ASP A 41 -7.66 9.26 16.10
CA ASP A 41 -6.82 8.37 16.91
C ASP A 41 -7.48 7.01 17.20
N THR A 42 -8.63 6.71 16.56
CA THR A 42 -9.34 5.45 16.79
C THR A 42 -8.49 4.26 16.37
N TYR A 43 -8.13 3.41 17.33
CA TYR A 43 -7.47 2.15 17.05
C TYR A 43 -8.50 1.04 16.85
N CYS A 44 -8.34 0.27 15.79
CA CYS A 44 -9.13 -0.93 15.52
C CYS A 44 -8.38 -2.19 15.94
N LYS A 45 -9.09 -3.21 16.45
CA LYS A 45 -8.56 -4.56 16.69
C LYS A 45 -9.53 -5.61 16.18
N ILE A 46 -9.07 -6.49 15.29
CA ILE A 46 -9.86 -7.67 14.89
C ILE A 46 -9.60 -8.87 15.82
N TYR A 47 -10.66 -9.61 16.16
CA TYR A 47 -10.63 -10.73 17.11
C TYR A 47 -11.78 -11.72 16.87
N TYR A 48 -11.67 -12.95 17.38
CA TYR A 48 -12.75 -13.93 17.30
C TYR A 48 -13.65 -13.88 18.54
N ALA A 49 -14.96 -13.83 18.30
CA ALA A 49 -15.98 -13.68 19.34
C ALA A 49 -15.97 -14.82 20.39
N ASP A 50 -15.60 -16.03 20.00
CA ASP A 50 -15.69 -17.22 20.86
C ASP A 50 -14.43 -17.47 21.70
N THR A 51 -13.29 -16.88 21.35
CA THR A 51 -12.02 -17.09 22.05
C THR A 51 -11.42 -15.82 22.65
N GLU A 52 -11.74 -14.64 22.12
CA GLU A 52 -11.04 -13.39 22.44
C GLU A 52 -11.96 -12.26 22.93
N ALA A 53 -13.29 -12.43 22.91
CA ALA A 53 -14.24 -11.37 23.25
C ALA A 53 -14.11 -10.82 24.67
N SER A 54 -13.55 -11.60 25.61
CA SER A 54 -13.32 -11.14 26.98
C SER A 54 -12.29 -10.01 27.06
N LEU A 55 -11.38 -9.91 26.08
CA LEU A 55 -10.28 -8.94 25.99
C LEU A 55 -10.72 -7.60 25.40
N TYR A 56 -11.76 -7.60 24.57
CA TYR A 56 -12.17 -6.45 23.76
C TYR A 56 -13.64 -6.15 24.00
N ARG A 57 -13.91 -5.22 24.92
CA ARG A 57 -15.27 -4.91 25.39
C ARG A 57 -15.67 -3.49 25.01
N PRO A 58 -16.96 -3.27 24.73
CA PRO A 58 -17.48 -1.92 24.60
C PRO A 58 -17.36 -1.18 25.94
N ASN A 59 -17.15 0.14 25.88
CA ASN A 59 -17.02 0.99 27.05
C ASN A 59 -17.62 2.37 26.78
N SER A 60 -18.72 2.70 27.46
CA SER A 60 -19.43 3.97 27.29
C SER A 60 -18.64 5.19 27.74
N ARG A 61 -17.61 5.03 28.58
CA ARG A 61 -16.75 6.15 29.01
C ARG A 61 -15.74 6.55 27.95
N THR A 62 -15.24 5.60 27.16
CA THR A 62 -14.27 5.87 26.09
C THR A 62 -14.93 5.97 24.73
N GLY A 63 -16.20 5.58 24.60
CA GLY A 63 -16.86 5.42 23.30
C GLY A 63 -16.50 4.10 22.61
N ALA A 64 -15.65 3.27 23.22
CA ALA A 64 -15.21 2.01 22.62
C ALA A 64 -16.40 1.13 22.26
N ARG A 65 -16.39 0.60 21.04
CA ARG A 65 -17.50 -0.17 20.49
C ARG A 65 -17.01 -1.46 19.84
N VAL A 66 -17.94 -2.40 19.68
CA VAL A 66 -17.70 -3.70 19.04
C VAL A 66 -18.71 -3.85 17.92
N SER A 67 -18.24 -4.26 16.75
CA SER A 67 -19.07 -4.64 15.62
C SER A 67 -18.52 -5.90 14.96
N ALA A 68 -19.33 -6.56 14.12
CA ALA A 68 -18.81 -7.65 13.30
C ALA A 68 -17.88 -7.08 12.23
N TYR A 69 -16.76 -7.75 11.98
CA TYR A 69 -15.90 -7.39 10.85
C TYR A 69 -16.57 -7.89 9.57
N HIS A 70 -16.89 -6.97 8.67
CA HIS A 70 -17.47 -7.26 7.38
C HIS A 70 -16.54 -6.74 6.29
N PRO A 71 -15.95 -7.63 5.46
CA PRO A 71 -15.31 -7.15 4.25
C PRO A 71 -16.37 -6.49 3.36
N LEU A 72 -15.98 -5.42 2.67
CA LEU A 72 -16.84 -4.75 1.71
C LEU A 72 -17.17 -5.70 0.55
N LYS A 73 -18.32 -5.50 -0.09
CA LYS A 73 -18.55 -6.07 -1.41
C LYS A 73 -17.41 -5.67 -2.36
N ASP A 74 -17.04 -6.61 -3.22
CA ASP A 74 -15.92 -6.53 -4.17
C ASP A 74 -14.52 -6.52 -3.52
N ALA A 75 -14.42 -6.69 -2.21
CA ALA A 75 -13.13 -6.87 -1.53
C ALA A 75 -12.41 -8.14 -2.03
N VAL A 76 -11.15 -7.97 -2.41
CA VAL A 76 -10.25 -9.04 -2.85
C VAL A 76 -9.46 -9.55 -1.65
N LEU A 77 -9.78 -10.75 -1.18
CA LEU A 77 -9.15 -11.35 0.00
C LEU A 77 -8.21 -12.49 -0.40
N PRO A 78 -6.94 -12.48 0.05
CA PRO A 78 -6.00 -13.55 -0.27
C PRO A 78 -6.40 -14.85 0.41
N VAL A 79 -6.42 -15.96 -0.32
CA VAL A 79 -6.61 -17.31 0.25
C VAL A 79 -5.30 -17.77 0.87
N ASN A 80 -5.39 -18.44 2.03
CA ASN A 80 -4.24 -19.02 2.70
C ASN A 80 -3.48 -19.95 1.74
N PRO A 81 -2.19 -19.69 1.44
CA PRO A 81 -1.39 -20.54 0.55
C PRO A 81 -1.29 -22.00 0.99
N ASN A 82 -1.44 -22.29 2.29
CA ASN A 82 -1.41 -23.64 2.84
C ASN A 82 -2.78 -24.35 2.81
N GLN A 83 -3.86 -23.65 2.45
CA GLN A 83 -5.24 -24.16 2.41
C GLN A 83 -5.98 -23.53 1.21
N LEU A 84 -5.50 -23.84 -0.01
CA LEU A 84 -6.07 -23.29 -1.25
C LEU A 84 -7.45 -23.84 -1.59
N GLU A 85 -7.69 -25.12 -1.24
CA GLU A 85 -8.95 -25.80 -1.49
C GLU A 85 -9.94 -25.56 -0.36
N PRO A 86 -11.24 -25.43 -0.67
CA PRO A 86 -12.24 -25.15 0.34
C PRO A 86 -12.45 -26.36 1.26
N GLN A 87 -12.71 -26.09 2.54
CA GLN A 87 -13.14 -27.09 3.50
C GLN A 87 -14.66 -26.97 3.69
N ASN A 88 -15.43 -27.97 3.23
CA ASN A 88 -16.90 -27.96 3.31
C ASN A 88 -17.55 -26.69 2.73
N GLY A 89 -17.02 -26.18 1.62
CA GLY A 89 -17.49 -24.95 1.00
C GLY A 89 -17.04 -23.67 1.71
N TRP A 90 -15.98 -23.73 2.53
CA TRP A 90 -15.39 -22.54 3.16
C TRP A 90 -13.95 -22.34 2.69
N TYR A 91 -13.59 -21.12 2.35
CA TYR A 91 -12.22 -20.73 2.03
C TYR A 91 -11.58 -20.05 3.23
N GLN A 92 -10.33 -20.41 3.54
CA GLN A 92 -9.56 -19.71 4.55
C GLN A 92 -8.85 -18.52 3.91
N VAL A 93 -9.13 -17.33 4.40
CA VAL A 93 -8.67 -16.06 3.84
C VAL A 93 -7.89 -15.26 4.86
N GLY A 94 -6.95 -14.47 4.36
CA GLY A 94 -6.28 -13.41 5.09
C GLY A 94 -7.11 -12.16 5.16
N VAL A 95 -7.20 -11.57 6.35
CA VAL A 95 -7.83 -10.26 6.55
C VAL A 95 -6.97 -9.36 7.40
N THR A 96 -7.03 -8.08 7.09
CA THR A 96 -6.35 -6.99 7.80
C THR A 96 -7.36 -5.92 8.18
N ALA A 97 -7.08 -5.22 9.26
CA ALA A 97 -7.71 -3.95 9.61
C ALA A 97 -6.60 -2.91 9.86
N GLN A 98 -6.99 -1.65 10.06
CA GLN A 98 -6.05 -0.57 10.40
C GLN A 98 -5.15 -0.98 11.59
N ALA A 99 -3.90 -0.51 11.57
CA ALA A 99 -2.89 -0.90 12.53
C ALA A 99 -3.34 -0.60 13.96
N TYR A 100 -3.07 -1.54 14.87
CA TYR A 100 -3.44 -1.43 16.27
C TYR A 100 -2.24 -0.97 17.10
N ALA A 101 -2.28 0.25 17.64
CA ALA A 101 -1.16 0.84 18.39
C ALA A 101 -0.72 0.01 19.61
N GLY A 102 -1.61 -0.78 20.21
CA GLY A 102 -1.29 -1.67 21.33
C GLY A 102 -0.46 -2.91 20.95
N ASN A 103 -0.07 -3.10 19.68
CA ASN A 103 0.92 -4.08 19.26
C ASN A 103 1.79 -3.50 18.12
N PRO A 104 2.77 -2.64 18.43
CA PRO A 104 3.73 -2.20 17.42
C PRO A 104 4.42 -3.41 16.78
N ASP A 105 4.72 -3.31 15.49
CA ASP A 105 5.36 -4.35 14.67
C ASP A 105 4.58 -5.66 14.46
N LYS A 106 3.31 -5.73 14.85
CA LYS A 106 2.42 -6.86 14.50
C LYS A 106 1.25 -6.36 13.66
N ALA A 107 0.98 -7.07 12.57
CA ALA A 107 -0.20 -6.77 11.76
C ALA A 107 -1.47 -6.96 12.60
N ASN A 108 -2.43 -6.06 12.41
CA ASN A 108 -3.80 -6.28 12.83
C ASN A 108 -4.49 -7.21 11.84
N ALA A 109 -4.04 -8.47 11.80
CA ALA A 109 -4.42 -9.44 10.80
C ALA A 109 -4.83 -10.79 11.40
N LYS A 110 -5.73 -11.52 10.71
CA LYS A 110 -6.19 -12.86 11.09
C LYS A 110 -6.46 -13.74 9.87
N LEU A 111 -6.40 -15.05 10.06
CA LEU A 111 -6.91 -16.04 9.10
C LEU A 111 -8.37 -16.35 9.44
N ALA A 112 -9.32 -15.99 8.60
CA ALA A 112 -10.73 -16.29 8.83
C ALA A 112 -11.29 -17.16 7.70
N TRP A 113 -12.46 -17.73 7.92
CA TRP A 113 -13.16 -18.56 6.94
C TRP A 113 -14.35 -17.80 6.39
N VAL A 114 -14.47 -17.79 5.07
CA VAL A 114 -15.61 -17.25 4.33
C VAL A 114 -16.31 -18.39 3.59
N LYS A 115 -17.64 -18.39 3.58
CA LYS A 115 -18.41 -19.41 2.86
C LYS A 115 -18.43 -19.09 1.36
N SER A 116 -18.29 -20.12 0.52
CA SER A 116 -18.25 -20.01 -0.94
C SER A 116 -19.46 -19.30 -1.53
N ASP A 117 -20.63 -19.42 -0.89
CA ASP A 117 -21.88 -18.79 -1.33
C ASP A 117 -21.79 -17.24 -1.37
N PHE A 118 -20.79 -16.67 -0.69
CA PHE A 118 -20.57 -15.23 -0.56
C PHE A 118 -19.35 -14.71 -1.33
N CYS A 119 -18.70 -15.55 -2.13
CA CYS A 119 -17.50 -15.13 -2.85
C CYS A 119 -17.28 -15.83 -4.20
N LYS A 120 -16.66 -15.11 -5.15
CA LYS A 120 -16.10 -15.68 -6.38
C LYS A 120 -14.64 -16.03 -6.14
N VAL A 121 -14.21 -17.22 -6.54
CA VAL A 121 -12.79 -17.62 -6.50
C VAL A 121 -12.08 -17.12 -7.75
N ILE A 122 -10.85 -16.63 -7.58
CA ILE A 122 -9.98 -16.19 -8.67
C ILE A 122 -8.56 -16.70 -8.44
N ASP A 123 -7.95 -17.24 -9.50
CA ASP A 123 -6.59 -17.75 -9.47
C ASP A 123 -5.63 -16.77 -10.12
N VAL A 124 -4.43 -16.65 -9.56
CA VAL A 124 -3.34 -15.82 -10.11
C VAL A 124 -2.75 -16.53 -11.32
N ASP A 125 -2.65 -15.83 -12.45
CA ASP A 125 -1.87 -16.31 -13.60
C ASP A 125 -0.37 -16.18 -13.29
N LEU A 126 0.22 -17.31 -12.90
CA LEU A 126 1.64 -17.39 -12.58
C LEU A 126 2.54 -17.23 -13.81
N ASN A 127 2.00 -17.26 -15.04
CA ASN A 127 2.75 -17.01 -16.27
C ASN A 127 2.65 -15.56 -16.74
N ALA A 128 1.80 -14.75 -16.12
CA ALA A 128 1.64 -13.36 -16.49
C ALA A 128 2.92 -12.57 -16.22
N ASN A 129 3.21 -11.61 -17.10
CA ASN A 129 4.35 -10.72 -16.94
C ASN A 129 3.91 -9.40 -16.28
N PRO A 130 4.31 -9.12 -15.01
CA PRO A 130 3.85 -7.93 -14.30
C PRO A 130 4.31 -6.61 -14.93
N SER A 131 5.32 -6.62 -15.81
CA SER A 131 5.74 -5.41 -16.52
C SER A 131 4.68 -4.91 -17.51
N ARG A 132 3.70 -5.74 -17.86
CA ARG A 132 2.58 -5.41 -18.77
C ARG A 132 1.29 -5.05 -18.03
N PHE A 133 1.28 -5.12 -16.70
CA PHE A 133 0.10 -4.75 -15.93
C PHE A 133 -0.12 -3.25 -16.07
N THR A 134 -1.39 -2.88 -16.19
CA THR A 134 -1.83 -1.48 -16.20
C THR A 134 -2.27 -1.07 -14.82
N PHE A 135 -1.89 0.14 -14.40
CA PHE A 135 -2.27 0.75 -13.13
C PHE A 135 -2.49 2.25 -13.32
N PRO A 136 -3.30 2.92 -12.48
CA PRO A 136 -3.50 4.37 -12.58
C PRO A 136 -2.18 5.11 -12.37
N ARG A 137 -1.83 6.03 -13.27
CA ARG A 137 -0.58 6.81 -13.16
C ARG A 137 -0.48 7.60 -11.86
N TYR A 138 -1.60 8.11 -11.37
CA TYR A 138 -1.74 8.77 -10.07
C TYR A 138 -3.12 8.42 -9.49
N VAL A 139 -3.29 8.64 -8.18
CA VAL A 139 -4.60 8.70 -7.52
C VAL A 139 -4.58 10.01 -6.74
N TYR A 140 -5.58 10.85 -6.98
CA TYR A 140 -5.72 12.16 -6.37
C TYR A 140 -7.01 12.17 -5.56
N PHE A 141 -6.99 12.72 -4.35
CA PHE A 141 -8.19 12.88 -3.55
C PHE A 141 -8.88 14.19 -3.93
N ASP A 142 -10.06 14.09 -4.53
CA ASP A 142 -10.91 15.23 -4.82
C ASP A 142 -11.62 15.65 -3.52
N THR A 143 -11.20 16.77 -2.94
CA THR A 143 -11.76 17.28 -1.68
C THR A 143 -13.20 17.75 -1.81
N GLU A 144 -13.66 18.15 -3.01
CA GLU A 144 -15.04 18.59 -3.20
C GLU A 144 -16.01 17.41 -3.23
N ARG A 145 -15.56 16.27 -3.76
CA ARG A 145 -16.34 15.04 -3.88
C ARG A 145 -16.07 14.02 -2.78
N GLU A 146 -15.06 14.27 -1.97
CA GLU A 146 -14.53 13.36 -0.95
C GLU A 146 -14.19 11.96 -1.52
N GLU A 147 -13.66 11.92 -2.75
CA GLU A 147 -13.39 10.67 -3.46
C GLU A 147 -11.97 10.61 -4.04
N ASN A 148 -11.44 9.38 -4.15
CA ASN A 148 -10.18 9.15 -4.85
C ASN A 148 -10.44 9.03 -6.36
N VAL A 149 -9.84 9.94 -7.13
CA VAL A 149 -9.94 9.98 -8.59
C VAL A 149 -8.67 9.41 -9.21
N PRO A 150 -8.75 8.26 -9.92
CA PRO A 150 -7.61 7.68 -10.61
C PRO A 150 -7.26 8.46 -11.88
N GLY A 151 -5.98 8.64 -12.13
CA GLY A 151 -5.45 9.11 -13.41
C GLY A 151 -5.51 8.03 -14.51
N PRO A 152 -4.99 8.32 -15.71
CA PRO A 152 -4.97 7.36 -16.81
C PRO A 152 -4.18 6.10 -16.45
N ASN A 153 -4.66 4.95 -16.93
CA ASN A 153 -3.96 3.68 -16.79
C ASN A 153 -2.69 3.67 -17.65
N VAL A 154 -1.57 3.25 -17.04
CA VAL A 154 -0.25 3.16 -17.66
C VAL A 154 0.41 1.83 -17.34
N THR A 155 1.38 1.43 -18.13
CA THR A 155 2.30 0.33 -17.85
C THR A 155 3.63 0.86 -17.33
N LYS A 156 4.43 0.01 -16.65
CA LYS A 156 5.77 0.41 -16.19
C LYS A 156 6.64 0.96 -17.34
N GLY A 157 6.49 0.45 -18.56
CA GLY A 157 7.31 0.85 -19.71
C GLY A 157 7.16 2.32 -20.11
N GLU A 158 6.07 2.98 -19.71
CA GLU A 158 5.79 4.39 -20.00
C GLU A 158 6.40 5.35 -18.99
N GLY A 159 6.96 4.83 -17.90
CA GLY A 159 7.57 5.63 -16.84
C GLY A 159 8.96 6.15 -17.22
N VAL A 160 9.38 7.22 -16.58
CA VAL A 160 10.73 7.77 -16.77
C VAL A 160 11.71 6.98 -15.92
N ARG A 161 12.85 6.64 -16.51
CA ARG A 161 13.93 5.94 -15.83
C ARG A 161 14.95 6.94 -15.33
N ARG A 162 15.25 6.92 -14.04
CA ARG A 162 16.38 7.65 -13.46
C ARG A 162 17.68 7.21 -14.14
N THR A 163 18.44 8.16 -14.64
CA THR A 163 19.68 7.89 -15.41
C THR A 163 20.95 7.95 -14.57
N ASN A 164 20.91 8.60 -13.40
CA ASN A 164 22.09 8.91 -12.59
C ASN A 164 21.82 8.64 -11.08
N GLY A 165 22.91 8.46 -10.32
CA GLY A 165 22.89 8.34 -8.85
C GLY A 165 22.56 6.95 -8.31
N VAL A 166 22.32 6.83 -6.99
CA VAL A 166 22.04 5.53 -6.35
C VAL A 166 20.66 4.98 -6.75
N TYR A 167 19.77 5.85 -7.23
CA TYR A 167 18.45 5.49 -7.74
C TYR A 167 18.44 5.27 -9.26
N THR A 168 19.61 5.13 -9.90
CA THR A 168 19.69 4.77 -11.33
C THR A 168 18.84 3.53 -11.61
N ASN A 169 18.12 3.55 -12.74
CA ASN A 169 17.19 2.51 -13.17
C ASN A 169 15.84 2.44 -12.44
N LEU A 170 15.61 3.27 -11.41
CA LEU A 170 14.28 3.40 -10.86
C LEU A 170 13.35 4.00 -11.92
N THR A 171 12.27 3.29 -12.21
CA THR A 171 11.19 3.79 -13.06
C THR A 171 10.18 4.51 -12.18
N TYR A 172 9.77 5.71 -12.58
CA TYR A 172 8.81 6.51 -11.84
C TYR A 172 7.97 7.38 -12.78
N PHE A 173 6.83 7.84 -12.27
CA PHE A 173 5.97 8.81 -12.91
C PHE A 173 5.89 10.04 -12.03
N VAL A 174 5.86 11.20 -12.65
CA VAL A 174 5.54 12.48 -12.00
C VAL A 174 4.39 13.09 -12.78
N SER A 175 3.41 13.59 -12.04
CA SER A 175 2.23 14.25 -12.58
C SER A 175 1.85 15.44 -11.71
N PRO A 176 1.57 16.63 -12.27
CA PRO A 176 0.84 17.65 -11.54
C PRO A 176 -0.55 17.13 -11.22
N SER A 177 -1.08 17.43 -10.03
CA SER A 177 -2.46 17.12 -9.68
C SER A 177 -3.44 17.92 -10.56
N PRO A 178 -4.65 17.40 -10.81
CA PRO A 178 -5.65 18.10 -11.62
C PRO A 178 -6.06 19.48 -11.08
N ASP A 179 -6.07 19.65 -9.75
CA ASP A 179 -6.38 20.91 -9.06
C ASP A 179 -5.21 21.91 -9.06
N GLY A 180 -4.02 21.47 -9.49
CA GLY A 180 -2.81 22.30 -9.56
C GLY A 180 -2.16 22.59 -8.20
N ASN A 181 -2.53 21.90 -7.13
CA ASN A 181 -2.01 22.14 -5.78
C ASN A 181 -1.03 21.07 -5.27
N SER A 182 -0.71 20.05 -6.07
CA SER A 182 0.18 18.98 -5.66
C SER A 182 0.99 18.40 -6.82
N VAL A 183 2.09 17.74 -6.49
CA VAL A 183 2.84 16.85 -7.38
C VAL A 183 2.66 15.41 -6.90
N LEU A 184 2.22 14.56 -7.83
CA LEU A 184 1.95 13.16 -7.60
C LEU A 184 3.10 12.34 -8.17
N VAL A 185 3.78 11.55 -7.33
CA VAL A 185 4.87 10.67 -7.73
C VAL A 185 4.45 9.22 -7.53
N THR A 186 4.62 8.41 -8.56
CA THR A 186 4.25 6.98 -8.56
C THR A 186 5.43 6.12 -8.97
N VAL A 187 5.73 5.06 -8.22
CA VAL A 187 6.84 4.13 -8.47
C VAL A 187 6.32 2.69 -8.58
N PRO A 188 6.33 2.08 -9.78
CA PRO A 188 6.01 0.67 -9.97
C PRO A 188 7.21 -0.25 -9.65
N ILE A 189 6.97 -1.30 -8.85
CA ILE A 189 8.00 -2.28 -8.45
C ILE A 189 7.53 -3.69 -8.78
N LEU A 190 8.31 -4.41 -9.58
CA LEU A 190 7.99 -5.75 -10.04
C LEU A 190 8.47 -6.79 -9.02
N SER A 191 7.65 -7.80 -8.74
CA SER A 191 8.05 -8.95 -7.93
C SER A 191 7.28 -10.21 -8.32
N GLU A 192 7.98 -11.17 -8.94
CA GLU A 192 7.41 -12.44 -9.43
C GLU A 192 6.15 -12.23 -10.28
N HIS A 193 4.97 -12.48 -9.70
CA HIS A 193 3.66 -12.43 -10.35
C HIS A 193 2.89 -11.14 -10.02
N PHE A 194 3.50 -10.25 -9.23
CA PHE A 194 2.88 -9.05 -8.69
C PHE A 194 3.59 -7.78 -9.15
N LEU A 195 2.81 -6.70 -9.23
CA LEU A 195 3.30 -5.33 -9.39
C LEU A 195 2.85 -4.50 -8.19
N TYR A 196 3.80 -3.95 -7.46
CA TYR A 196 3.57 -3.04 -6.35
C TYR A 196 3.60 -1.61 -6.86
N VAL A 197 2.72 -0.76 -6.34
CA VAL A 197 2.68 0.66 -6.68
C VAL A 197 2.84 1.48 -5.40
N ALA A 198 3.93 2.24 -5.33
CA ALA A 198 4.16 3.22 -4.28
C ALA A 198 3.77 4.61 -4.78
N ARG A 199 3.06 5.40 -3.96
CA ARG A 199 2.64 6.76 -4.29
C ARG A 199 3.00 7.74 -3.18
N VAL A 200 3.35 8.95 -3.57
CA VAL A 200 3.43 10.10 -2.66
C VAL A 200 2.80 11.31 -3.33
N SER A 201 2.04 12.07 -2.55
CA SER A 201 1.53 13.39 -2.92
C SER A 201 2.34 14.45 -2.17
N MET A 202 2.82 15.45 -2.88
CA MET A 202 3.55 16.58 -2.30
C MET A 202 2.77 17.86 -2.59
N GLU A 203 2.33 18.54 -1.54
CA GLU A 203 1.64 19.82 -1.69
C GLU A 203 2.55 20.86 -2.35
N VAL A 204 1.97 21.73 -3.18
CA VAL A 204 2.68 22.83 -3.85
C VAL A 204 2.08 24.16 -3.44
N THR A 205 2.86 24.96 -2.73
CA THR A 205 2.48 26.31 -2.30
C THR A 205 3.23 27.39 -3.08
N TYR A 206 2.58 28.53 -3.26
CA TYR A 206 3.19 29.70 -3.89
C TYR A 206 3.84 30.58 -2.82
N ASP A 207 5.07 31.00 -3.06
CA ASP A 207 5.74 32.02 -2.25
C ASP A 207 6.46 32.99 -3.21
N SER A 208 5.99 34.24 -3.23
CA SER A 208 6.50 35.32 -4.08
C SER A 208 7.88 35.83 -3.70
N GLU A 209 8.30 35.61 -2.45
CA GLU A 209 9.54 36.16 -1.90
C GLU A 209 10.73 35.19 -2.05
N GLN A 210 10.45 33.90 -2.29
CA GLN A 210 11.51 32.93 -2.48
C GLN A 210 12.34 33.22 -3.75
N LYS A 211 13.64 32.99 -3.64
CA LYS A 211 14.60 33.27 -4.72
C LYS A 211 14.73 32.13 -5.72
N ALA A 212 14.67 30.89 -5.23
CA ALA A 212 14.72 29.72 -6.08
C ALA A 212 13.39 29.55 -6.84
N SER A 213 13.43 28.89 -8.00
CA SER A 213 12.20 28.62 -8.76
C SER A 213 11.30 27.64 -8.03
N VAL A 214 11.90 26.60 -7.43
CA VAL A 214 11.20 25.58 -6.63
C VAL A 214 12.13 25.12 -5.51
N GLU A 215 11.60 24.97 -4.30
CA GLU A 215 12.29 24.37 -3.15
C GLU A 215 11.49 23.20 -2.59
N LEU A 216 12.20 22.18 -2.10
CA LEU A 216 11.61 21.02 -1.43
C LEU A 216 11.85 21.12 0.07
N HIS A 217 10.77 21.16 0.83
CA HIS A 217 10.75 21.20 2.28
C HIS A 217 10.39 19.82 2.83
N GLU A 218 11.08 19.45 3.89
CA GLU A 218 10.75 18.29 4.71
C GLU A 218 10.18 18.84 6.00
N GLU A 219 8.91 18.55 6.23
CA GLU A 219 8.14 19.09 7.34
C GLU A 219 7.71 17.95 8.26
N GLU A 220 7.68 18.23 9.55
CA GLU A 220 7.10 17.33 10.54
C GLU A 220 5.61 17.66 10.65
N ASP A 221 4.80 16.63 10.87
CA ASP A 221 3.41 16.86 11.25
C ASP A 221 3.40 17.65 12.57
N ASP A 222 2.56 18.70 12.66
CA ASP A 222 2.46 19.59 13.82
C ASP A 222 2.16 18.83 15.13
N MET A 223 1.65 17.60 15.01
CA MET A 223 1.36 16.69 16.11
C MET A 223 2.59 15.91 16.63
N GLY A 224 3.77 16.03 16.00
CA GLY A 224 5.04 15.45 16.46
C GLY A 224 5.16 13.92 16.43
N GLU A 225 4.09 13.22 16.03
CA GLU A 225 4.01 11.76 15.95
C GLU A 225 3.84 11.24 14.51
N GLY A 226 3.74 12.14 13.52
CA GLY A 226 3.57 11.80 12.10
C GLY A 226 4.88 11.49 11.38
N LEU A 227 4.80 10.74 10.28
CA LEU A 227 5.91 10.60 9.34
C LEU A 227 6.19 11.96 8.68
N PRO A 228 7.47 12.35 8.48
CA PRO A 228 7.78 13.59 7.80
C PRO A 228 7.16 13.58 6.40
N TYR A 229 6.51 14.69 6.04
CA TYR A 229 5.92 14.88 4.73
C TYR A 229 6.73 15.89 3.92
N LEU A 230 6.50 15.89 2.61
CA LEU A 230 7.21 16.74 1.67
C LEU A 230 6.27 17.79 1.12
N ARG A 231 6.69 19.06 1.21
CA ARG A 231 6.04 20.20 0.57
C ARG A 231 7.00 20.83 -0.44
N LEU A 232 6.46 21.31 -1.55
CA LEU A 232 7.19 22.10 -2.54
C LEU A 232 6.71 23.55 -2.47
N THR A 233 7.62 24.51 -2.43
CA THR A 233 7.29 25.93 -2.66
C THR A 233 7.74 26.35 -4.05
N THR A 234 7.03 27.25 -4.71
CA THR A 234 7.43 27.81 -6.02
C THR A 234 7.11 29.29 -6.13
N ASN A 235 7.99 30.06 -6.78
CA ASN A 235 7.80 31.49 -7.03
C ASN A 235 6.93 31.75 -8.27
N THR A 236 6.34 30.70 -8.83
CA THR A 236 5.44 30.77 -9.97
C THR A 236 4.05 30.32 -9.55
N ASP A 237 3.11 31.26 -9.42
CA ASP A 237 1.73 30.97 -9.04
C ASP A 237 0.98 30.22 -10.16
N ASN A 238 1.01 30.78 -11.38
CA ASN A 238 0.35 30.18 -12.52
C ASN A 238 1.03 28.87 -12.94
N GLN A 239 0.27 27.76 -12.99
CA GLN A 239 0.80 26.42 -13.27
C GLN A 239 1.82 25.92 -12.23
N LYS A 240 1.71 26.35 -10.96
CA LYS A 240 2.64 25.97 -9.88
C LYS A 240 2.97 24.47 -9.82
N ALA A 241 1.97 23.59 -9.86
CA ALA A 241 2.18 22.14 -9.84
C ALA A 241 2.96 21.62 -11.05
N LYS A 242 2.82 22.25 -12.23
CA LYS A 242 3.57 21.85 -13.43
C LYS A 242 5.04 22.21 -13.31
N VAL A 243 5.35 23.42 -12.83
CA VAL A 243 6.73 23.85 -12.58
C VAL A 243 7.38 22.96 -11.51
N ALA A 244 6.65 22.65 -10.44
CA ALA A 244 7.08 21.75 -9.39
C ALA A 244 7.30 20.31 -9.90
N ALA A 245 6.42 19.79 -10.76
CA ALA A 245 6.60 18.48 -11.38
C ALA A 245 7.87 18.42 -12.25
N ASP A 246 8.13 19.45 -13.05
CA ASP A 246 9.35 19.55 -13.88
C ASP A 246 10.62 19.61 -13.01
N TYR A 247 10.55 20.24 -11.84
CA TYR A 247 11.63 20.23 -10.85
C TYR A 247 11.88 18.82 -10.30
N VAL A 248 10.82 18.09 -9.91
CA VAL A 248 10.93 16.71 -9.41
C VAL A 248 11.54 15.77 -10.46
N MET A 249 11.26 15.98 -11.73
CA MET A 249 11.87 15.22 -12.83
C MET A 249 13.38 15.44 -12.98
N LYS A 250 13.89 16.61 -12.57
CA LYS A 250 15.28 17.04 -12.78
C LYS A 250 16.10 17.06 -11.49
N MET A 251 15.49 16.80 -10.34
CA MET A 251 16.19 16.90 -9.07
C MET A 251 17.37 15.93 -8.97
N TYR A 252 18.43 16.39 -8.32
CA TYR A 252 19.61 15.58 -8.07
C TYR A 252 19.31 14.50 -7.03
N ASP A 253 20.20 13.51 -6.95
CA ASP A 253 19.99 12.27 -6.21
C ASP A 253 19.70 12.46 -4.71
N GLY A 254 20.32 13.46 -4.07
CA GLY A 254 20.11 13.74 -2.65
C GLY A 254 18.69 14.21 -2.31
N LEU A 255 18.10 15.10 -3.13
CA LEU A 255 16.70 15.51 -2.95
C LEU A 255 15.74 14.38 -3.34
N PHE A 256 16.04 13.64 -4.41
CA PHE A 256 15.22 12.51 -4.81
C PHE A 256 15.19 11.43 -3.73
N GLY A 257 16.27 11.27 -2.97
CA GLY A 257 16.32 10.39 -1.82
C GLY A 257 15.30 10.72 -0.73
N LYS A 258 14.91 12.00 -0.58
CA LYS A 258 13.81 12.36 0.33
C LYS A 258 12.47 11.84 -0.16
N VAL A 259 12.18 12.01 -1.46
CA VAL A 259 10.97 11.45 -2.09
C VAL A 259 10.92 9.93 -1.96
N VAL A 260 12.06 9.27 -2.16
CA VAL A 260 12.19 7.81 -1.96
C VAL A 260 11.91 7.42 -0.50
N LYS A 261 12.37 8.16 0.50
CA LYS A 261 12.05 7.84 1.90
C LYS A 261 10.55 7.89 2.20
N CYS A 262 9.83 8.86 1.63
CA CYS A 262 8.37 8.93 1.77
C CYS A 262 7.64 7.82 1.00
N LEU A 263 8.15 7.43 -0.18
CA LEU A 263 7.63 6.29 -0.94
C LEU A 263 7.92 4.95 -0.27
N PHE A 264 8.96 4.87 0.56
CA PHE A 264 9.46 3.64 1.18
C PHE A 264 9.75 3.85 2.66
N PRO A 265 8.73 4.14 3.49
CA PRO A 265 8.93 4.38 4.92
C PRO A 265 9.55 3.13 5.58
N ASP A 266 10.46 3.35 6.54
CA ASP A 266 11.30 2.32 7.16
C ASP A 266 12.06 1.42 6.16
N SER A 267 12.32 1.91 4.94
CA SER A 267 12.89 1.11 3.84
C SER A 267 12.02 -0.11 3.44
N LYS A 268 10.70 -0.03 3.64
CA LYS A 268 9.72 -1.06 3.24
C LYS A 268 8.94 -0.58 2.01
N ILE A 269 8.49 -1.51 1.16
CA ILE A 269 7.63 -1.18 0.02
C ILE A 269 6.19 -1.02 0.54
N PRO A 270 5.44 0.00 0.09
CA PRO A 270 4.01 0.08 0.34
C PRO A 270 3.28 -1.14 -0.21
N THR A 271 2.36 -1.68 0.58
CA THR A 271 1.61 -2.90 0.25
C THR A 271 0.13 -2.63 0.10
N ASP A 272 -0.26 -1.36 0.08
CA ASP A 272 -1.65 -0.90 -0.05
C ASP A 272 -2.18 -1.06 -1.48
N GLU A 273 -1.28 -1.11 -2.47
CA GLU A 273 -1.64 -1.18 -3.87
C GLU A 273 -0.78 -2.21 -4.62
N VAL A 274 -1.29 -3.45 -4.70
CA VAL A 274 -0.60 -4.59 -5.32
C VAL A 274 -1.46 -5.21 -6.39
N TYR A 275 -0.94 -5.22 -7.61
CA TYR A 275 -1.61 -5.71 -8.81
C TYR A 275 -1.18 -7.12 -9.17
N PHE A 276 -2.13 -7.91 -9.68
CA PHE A 276 -1.90 -9.24 -10.25
C PHE A 276 -2.86 -9.51 -11.41
N MET A 277 -2.47 -10.46 -12.27
CA MET A 277 -3.30 -10.94 -13.36
C MET A 277 -4.03 -12.21 -12.93
N THR A 278 -5.31 -12.33 -13.25
CA THR A 278 -6.05 -13.57 -13.08
C THR A 278 -5.83 -14.51 -14.27
N THR A 279 -6.09 -15.80 -14.10
CA THR A 279 -6.11 -16.77 -15.21
C THR A 279 -7.18 -16.47 -16.27
N GLU A 280 -8.17 -15.62 -15.94
CA GLU A 280 -9.18 -15.09 -16.87
C GLU A 280 -8.68 -13.85 -17.64
N GLY A 281 -7.45 -13.40 -17.41
CA GLY A 281 -6.86 -12.23 -18.08
C GLY A 281 -7.31 -10.88 -17.53
N GLN A 282 -7.85 -10.84 -16.31
CA GLN A 282 -8.24 -9.60 -15.63
C GLN A 282 -7.11 -9.11 -14.71
N CYS A 283 -6.76 -7.83 -14.78
CA CYS A 283 -5.83 -7.20 -13.83
C CYS A 283 -6.63 -6.69 -12.63
N LEU A 284 -6.33 -7.22 -11.44
CA LEU A 284 -6.96 -6.82 -10.18
C LEU A 284 -5.92 -6.28 -9.21
N SER A 285 -6.37 -5.53 -8.21
CA SER A 285 -5.53 -5.03 -7.13
C SER A 285 -6.06 -5.43 -5.76
N PHE A 286 -5.16 -5.49 -4.79
CA PHE A 286 -5.47 -5.65 -3.38
C PHE A 286 -4.44 -4.91 -2.52
N GLY A 287 -4.82 -4.56 -1.30
CA GLY A 287 -3.94 -4.01 -0.27
C GLY A 287 -3.74 -5.00 0.88
N TYR A 288 -2.58 -4.94 1.54
CA TYR A 288 -2.30 -5.75 2.74
C TYR A 288 -1.29 -5.06 3.67
N ASP A 289 -1.17 -5.53 4.91
CA ASP A 289 -0.13 -5.12 5.86
C ASP A 289 1.10 -6.05 5.71
N PRO A 290 2.34 -5.55 5.53
CA PRO A 290 3.51 -6.42 5.33
C PRO A 290 3.80 -7.36 6.51
N ASN A 291 3.36 -7.00 7.72
CA ASN A 291 3.46 -7.84 8.91
C ASN A 291 2.43 -8.99 8.93
N ILE A 292 1.51 -9.05 7.95
CA ILE A 292 0.55 -10.17 7.78
C ILE A 292 1.25 -11.52 7.65
N SER A 293 2.52 -11.51 7.25
CA SER A 293 3.37 -12.70 7.18
C SER A 293 3.55 -13.47 8.50
N GLY A 294 3.26 -12.84 9.65
CA GLY A 294 3.20 -13.52 10.94
C GLY A 294 1.93 -14.36 11.13
N VAL A 295 0.93 -14.15 10.30
CA VAL A 295 -0.39 -14.78 10.34
C VAL A 295 -0.62 -15.67 9.11
N ILE A 296 -0.13 -15.26 7.94
CA ILE A 296 -0.27 -15.99 6.68
C ILE A 296 1.13 -16.30 6.14
N PRO A 297 1.38 -17.54 5.67
CA PRO A 297 2.66 -17.89 5.08
C PRO A 297 3.08 -16.91 3.98
N ALA A 298 4.30 -16.39 4.09
CA ALA A 298 4.94 -15.55 3.09
C ALA A 298 6.33 -16.11 2.77
N LYS A 299 6.80 -15.89 1.55
CA LYS A 299 8.17 -16.26 1.18
C LYS A 299 9.13 -15.18 1.67
N ASN A 300 10.16 -15.61 2.40
CA ASN A 300 11.30 -14.75 2.70
C ASN A 300 12.07 -14.50 1.39
N ARG A 301 11.92 -13.31 0.82
CA ARG A 301 12.75 -12.86 -0.29
C ARG A 301 13.29 -11.45 -0.06
N GLY A 302 14.51 -11.21 -0.52
CA GLY A 302 15.04 -9.86 -0.60
C GLY A 302 14.46 -9.18 -1.83
N MET A 303 13.45 -8.32 -1.67
CA MET A 303 13.22 -7.25 -2.62
C MET A 303 14.15 -6.11 -2.23
N SER A 304 15.09 -5.78 -3.10
CA SER A 304 15.93 -4.59 -3.00
C SER A 304 15.51 -3.68 -4.14
N LEU A 305 15.22 -2.42 -3.82
CA LEU A 305 15.38 -1.34 -4.79
C LEU A 305 16.84 -1.44 -5.21
N GLN A 306 17.12 -1.88 -6.44
CA GLN A 306 18.48 -2.22 -6.88
C GLN A 306 19.46 -1.08 -6.54
N LEU A 307 20.21 -1.25 -5.45
CA LEU A 307 21.37 -0.43 -5.12
C LEU A 307 22.46 -0.85 -6.09
N THR A 308 22.51 -0.20 -7.25
CA THR A 308 23.65 -0.37 -8.15
C THR A 308 24.77 0.53 -7.64
N ILE A 309 25.37 0.17 -6.51
CA ILE A 309 26.73 0.64 -6.23
C ILE A 309 27.59 -0.16 -7.21
N LYS A 310 27.97 0.46 -8.33
CA LYS A 310 29.17 0.00 -9.03
C LYS A 310 30.31 0.16 -8.02
N SER A 311 30.65 -0.93 -7.33
CA SER A 311 31.95 -1.05 -6.71
C SER A 311 32.95 -0.98 -7.85
N SER A 312 33.46 0.22 -8.13
CA SER A 312 34.72 0.37 -8.85
C SER A 312 35.76 -0.35 -8.00
N SER A 313 36.05 -1.59 -8.38
CA SER A 313 37.25 -2.30 -7.95
C SER A 313 38.43 -1.39 -8.28
N ILE A 314 38.92 -0.67 -7.27
CA ILE A 314 40.25 -0.08 -7.31
C ILE A 314 41.18 -1.30 -7.41
N GLY A 315 41.66 -1.54 -8.63
CA GLY A 315 42.66 -2.54 -8.89
C GLY A 315 43.90 -2.21 -8.08
N VAL A 316 44.16 -2.99 -7.04
CA VAL A 316 45.47 -3.04 -6.43
C VAL A 316 46.32 -3.89 -7.39
N ASN A 317 47.01 -3.22 -8.31
CA ASN A 317 48.13 -3.83 -9.01
C ASN A 317 49.21 -4.11 -7.97
N SER A 318 49.33 -5.37 -7.53
CA SER A 318 50.57 -5.82 -6.87
C SER A 318 51.59 -6.14 -7.96
N THR A 319 52.50 -5.21 -8.20
CA THR A 319 53.77 -5.52 -8.86
C THR A 319 54.64 -6.35 -7.92
N LYS A 320 55.08 -7.52 -8.40
CA LYS A 320 56.36 -8.11 -8.02
C LYS A 320 57.42 -7.59 -8.98
#